data_AF-A0A969H872-F1
#
_entry.id   AF-A0A969H872-F1
#
_cell.length_a   1.000
_cell.length_b   1.000
_cell.length_c   1.000
_cell.angle_alpha   90.00
_cell.angle_beta   90.00
_cell.angle_gamma   90.00
#
_symmetry.space_group_name_H-M   'P 1'
#
loop_
_entity.id
_entity.type
_entity.pdbx_description
1 polymer ?
#
loop_
_entity_poly.entity_id
_entity_poly.type
_entity_poly.pdbx_seq_one_letter_code
_entity_poly.pdbx_strand_id
1 'polypeptide(L)'
;VSALIHAATMVTAGVYMIVRSNALYSLAPDVSMFVAIIGAATALFAATIALVQVDLKRVLAYSTVSQLGYMFMAVGVGAYTSGMFHLTTHAFFKALLFLGAGSVMHALHDVIDIRRMGGLKDKMKITWLTFWIGGLALAGFPLMSGFFSKDEILAKAFEASPILWAAGIVTAALTAFYTFRAIFLAFHGQPRDHHLYEHAHESHAPITFALIVLAGLSILGGLLGLPTFMGLPNWLEGWLEPIFAAAEHAGEAEHHLSLATEWTLFSTSAVVSVVSIALAYFFYVLRPSIPQNLARSTRPLFSLLANKYYVDELYNAVIVKPALLLAEGLAVGCDKLLIDGVLVDGLAKGIGWVGSMASHLQSGYLRHYALATFIGVLVLVSYFFLR
;
A
#
# COMPACT_ATOMS: atom_id res chain seq x y z
N VAL A 1 6.80 9.49 -9.42
CA VAL A 1 6.79 8.10 -8.89
C VAL A 1 5.62 7.82 -7.97
N SER A 2 5.47 8.49 -6.81
CA SER A 2 4.35 8.22 -5.88
C SER A 2 2.97 8.30 -6.53
N ALA A 3 2.71 9.32 -7.37
CA ALA A 3 1.45 9.43 -8.11
C ALA A 3 1.20 8.20 -9.02
N LEU A 4 2.20 7.77 -9.79
CA LEU A 4 2.08 6.61 -10.67
C LEU A 4 1.88 5.31 -9.88
N ILE A 5 2.66 5.09 -8.83
CA ILE A 5 2.60 3.86 -8.03
C ILE A 5 1.25 3.76 -7.31
N HIS A 6 0.84 4.82 -6.62
CA HIS A 6 -0.37 4.82 -5.79
C HIS A 6 -1.67 5.15 -6.52
N ALA A 7 -1.63 5.54 -7.80
CA ALA A 7 -2.84 5.74 -8.60
C ALA A 7 -3.00 4.68 -9.69
N ALA A 8 -1.91 4.18 -10.28
CA ALA A 8 -1.98 3.39 -11.51
C ALA A 8 -1.41 1.97 -11.43
N THR A 9 -0.37 1.68 -10.63
CA THR A 9 0.28 0.35 -10.69
C THR A 9 0.07 -0.53 -9.45
N MET A 10 0.33 -0.02 -8.24
CA MET A 10 0.22 -0.81 -7.02
C MET A 10 -1.25 -1.07 -6.64
N VAL A 11 -2.10 -0.09 -6.91
CA VAL A 11 -3.51 -0.11 -6.48
C VAL A 11 -4.39 -0.94 -7.42
N THR A 12 -4.04 -0.95 -8.69
CA THR A 12 -4.90 -1.51 -9.73
C THR A 12 -4.71 -3.01 -9.90
N ALA A 13 -3.47 -3.51 -9.76
CA ALA A 13 -3.13 -4.89 -10.10
C ALA A 13 -3.90 -5.93 -9.27
N GLY A 14 -4.01 -5.73 -7.96
CA GLY A 14 -4.70 -6.67 -7.06
C GLY A 14 -6.21 -6.72 -7.30
N VAL A 15 -6.86 -5.55 -7.35
CA VAL A 15 -8.30 -5.44 -7.63
C VAL A 15 -8.63 -5.98 -9.02
N TYR A 16 -7.83 -5.58 -10.03
CA TYR A 16 -7.99 -6.04 -11.40
C TYR A 16 -7.87 -7.57 -11.50
N MET A 17 -6.90 -8.18 -10.81
CA MET A 17 -6.75 -9.64 -10.80
C MET A 17 -8.02 -10.33 -10.28
N ILE A 18 -8.57 -9.88 -9.14
CA ILE A 18 -9.80 -10.46 -8.57
C ILE A 18 -10.98 -10.28 -9.53
N VAL A 19 -11.14 -9.09 -10.10
CA VAL A 19 -12.19 -8.80 -11.10
C VAL A 19 -12.05 -9.68 -12.33
N ARG A 20 -10.83 -9.92 -12.83
CA ARG A 20 -10.58 -10.82 -13.97
C ARG A 20 -10.78 -12.28 -13.63
N SER A 21 -10.61 -12.65 -12.37
CA SER A 21 -10.86 -13.98 -11.83
C SER A 21 -12.26 -14.11 -11.23
N ASN A 22 -13.21 -13.22 -11.56
CA ASN A 22 -14.55 -13.19 -10.94
C ASN A 22 -15.23 -14.57 -10.92
N ALA A 23 -15.14 -15.35 -12.00
CA ALA A 23 -15.73 -16.69 -12.07
C ALA A 23 -15.18 -17.64 -10.99
N LEU A 24 -13.89 -17.54 -10.64
CA LEU A 24 -13.29 -18.35 -9.57
C LEU A 24 -13.79 -17.90 -8.19
N TYR A 25 -13.90 -16.59 -7.97
CA TYR A 25 -14.37 -16.03 -6.70
C TYR A 25 -15.85 -16.28 -6.47
N SER A 26 -16.68 -16.23 -7.52
CA SER A 26 -18.09 -16.59 -7.46
C SER A 26 -18.32 -18.07 -7.15
N LEU A 27 -17.40 -18.96 -7.57
CA LEU A 27 -17.41 -20.38 -7.21
C LEU A 27 -16.86 -20.67 -5.81
N ALA A 28 -16.25 -19.69 -5.15
CA ALA A 28 -15.67 -19.82 -3.81
C ALA A 28 -16.17 -18.71 -2.85
N PRO A 29 -17.45 -18.72 -2.45
CA PRO A 29 -18.06 -17.65 -1.63
C PRO A 29 -17.31 -17.37 -0.33
N ASP A 30 -16.80 -18.40 0.34
CA ASP A 30 -16.03 -18.25 1.59
C ASP A 30 -14.73 -17.45 1.38
N VAL A 31 -14.05 -17.69 0.25
CA VAL A 31 -12.83 -16.95 -0.12
C VAL A 31 -13.18 -15.50 -0.46
N SER A 32 -14.29 -15.29 -1.18
CA SER A 32 -14.76 -13.94 -1.52
C SER A 32 -15.12 -13.13 -0.27
N MET A 33 -15.87 -13.73 0.67
CA MET A 33 -16.21 -13.09 1.94
C MET A 33 -14.96 -12.84 2.80
N PHE A 34 -13.98 -13.76 2.82
CA PHE A 34 -12.71 -13.53 3.50
C PHE A 34 -11.97 -12.31 2.93
N VAL A 35 -11.93 -12.17 1.60
CA VAL A 35 -11.40 -10.96 0.94
C VAL A 35 -12.16 -9.71 1.37
N ALA A 36 -13.49 -9.78 1.49
CA ALA A 36 -14.29 -8.64 1.92
C ALA A 36 -13.95 -8.19 3.35
N ILE A 37 -13.82 -9.15 4.27
CA ILE A 37 -13.46 -8.91 5.67
C ILE A 37 -12.07 -8.29 5.78
N ILE A 38 -11.08 -8.86 5.09
CA ILE A 38 -9.71 -8.32 5.06
C ILE A 38 -9.69 -6.92 4.44
N GLY A 39 -10.49 -6.67 3.39
CA GLY A 39 -10.68 -5.36 2.79
C GLY A 39 -11.18 -4.34 3.81
N ALA A 40 -12.29 -4.63 4.51
CA ALA A 40 -12.86 -3.76 5.52
C ALA A 40 -11.91 -3.50 6.71
N ALA A 41 -11.23 -4.56 7.20
CA ALA A 41 -10.24 -4.43 8.26
C ALA A 41 -9.06 -3.55 7.85
N THR A 42 -8.56 -3.73 6.62
CA THR A 42 -7.48 -2.90 6.05
C THR A 42 -7.92 -1.45 5.87
N ALA A 43 -9.17 -1.24 5.44
CA ALA A 43 -9.75 0.07 5.24
C ALA A 43 -9.73 0.89 6.54
N LEU A 44 -10.21 0.30 7.63
CA LEU A 44 -10.22 0.88 8.98
C LEU A 44 -8.80 1.07 9.52
N PHE A 45 -7.98 0.01 9.46
CA PHE A 45 -6.59 0.00 9.95
C PHE A 45 -5.77 1.14 9.35
N ALA A 46 -5.83 1.33 8.03
CA ALA A 46 -5.08 2.39 7.38
C ALA A 46 -5.65 3.78 7.68
N ALA A 47 -6.97 3.91 7.78
CA ALA A 47 -7.62 5.18 8.10
C ALA A 47 -7.25 5.68 9.51
N THR A 48 -7.19 4.79 10.51
CA THR A 48 -6.79 5.18 11.88
C THR A 48 -5.32 5.61 11.95
N ILE A 49 -4.42 4.96 11.19
CA ILE A 49 -3.02 5.41 11.08
C ILE A 49 -2.96 6.81 10.46
N ALA A 50 -3.69 7.05 9.37
CA ALA A 50 -3.69 8.34 8.66
C ALA A 50 -4.16 9.52 9.54
N LEU A 51 -4.96 9.28 10.59
CA LEU A 51 -5.41 10.31 11.54
C LEU A 51 -4.28 11.01 12.28
N VAL A 52 -3.15 10.33 12.49
CA VAL A 52 -2.05 10.83 13.33
C VAL A 52 -0.76 11.06 12.56
N GLN A 53 -0.72 10.72 11.26
CA GLN A 53 0.45 10.99 10.42
C GLN A 53 0.69 12.48 10.22
N VAL A 54 1.94 12.90 10.29
CA VAL A 54 2.34 14.32 10.17
C VAL A 54 2.95 14.65 8.80
N ASP A 55 3.35 13.63 8.05
CA ASP A 55 3.90 13.77 6.71
C ASP A 55 2.74 13.76 5.69
N LEU A 56 2.66 14.81 4.87
CA LEU A 56 1.59 15.00 3.89
C LEU A 56 1.47 13.83 2.91
N LYS A 57 2.60 13.30 2.42
CA LYS A 57 2.62 12.18 1.47
C LYS A 57 2.28 10.87 2.18
N ARG A 58 2.67 10.68 3.44
CA ARG A 58 2.28 9.50 4.22
C ARG A 58 0.79 9.47 4.53
N VAL A 59 0.17 10.61 4.84
CA VAL A 59 -1.30 10.71 4.97
C VAL A 59 -1.96 10.21 3.70
N LEU A 60 -1.50 10.67 2.53
CA LEU A 60 -2.01 10.21 1.24
C LEU A 60 -1.70 8.74 0.96
N ALA A 61 -0.54 8.22 1.37
CA ALA A 61 -0.21 6.81 1.17
C ALA A 61 -1.13 5.89 1.98
N TYR A 62 -1.38 6.20 3.26
CA TYR A 62 -2.33 5.44 4.07
C TYR A 62 -3.79 5.62 3.60
N SER A 63 -4.12 6.78 3.03
CA SER A 63 -5.43 6.94 2.37
C SER A 63 -5.57 5.97 1.20
N THR A 64 -4.51 5.74 0.42
CA THR A 64 -4.52 4.74 -0.65
C THR A 64 -4.75 3.32 -0.12
N VAL A 65 -4.05 2.92 0.95
CA VAL A 65 -4.25 1.60 1.58
C VAL A 65 -5.70 1.47 2.06
N SER A 66 -6.28 2.54 2.61
CA SER A 66 -7.67 2.55 3.05
C SER A 66 -8.66 2.41 1.88
N GLN A 67 -8.47 3.15 0.78
CA GLN A 67 -9.32 3.06 -0.41
C GLN A 67 -9.16 1.72 -1.15
N LEU A 68 -7.96 1.13 -1.12
CA LEU A 68 -7.77 -0.25 -1.55
C LEU A 68 -8.61 -1.23 -0.73
N GLY A 69 -8.65 -1.03 0.58
CA GLY A 69 -9.54 -1.80 1.46
C GLY A 69 -11.00 -1.73 1.02
N TYR A 70 -11.50 -0.55 0.61
CA TYR A 70 -12.83 -0.41 0.01
C TYR A 70 -13.00 -1.20 -1.29
N MET A 71 -12.03 -1.11 -2.20
CA MET A 71 -12.11 -1.83 -3.47
C MET A 71 -12.08 -3.35 -3.25
N PHE A 72 -11.26 -3.85 -2.32
CA PHE A 72 -11.22 -5.25 -1.92
C PHE A 72 -12.50 -5.70 -1.22
N MET A 73 -13.09 -4.84 -0.38
CA MET A 73 -14.39 -5.07 0.21
C MET A 73 -15.47 -5.22 -0.87
N ALA A 74 -15.49 -4.34 -1.87
CA ALA A 74 -16.44 -4.37 -2.99
C ALA A 74 -16.34 -5.68 -3.78
N VAL A 75 -15.14 -6.01 -4.29
CA VAL A 75 -14.97 -7.23 -5.10
C VAL A 75 -15.17 -8.50 -4.26
N GLY A 76 -14.91 -8.45 -2.95
CA GLY A 76 -15.16 -9.57 -2.04
C GLY A 76 -16.64 -9.83 -1.78
N VAL A 77 -17.50 -8.81 -1.85
CA VAL A 77 -18.97 -8.99 -1.81
C VAL A 77 -19.58 -9.23 -3.19
N GLY A 78 -18.75 -9.44 -4.23
CA GLY A 78 -19.19 -9.67 -5.60
C GLY A 78 -19.51 -8.40 -6.40
N ALA A 79 -19.30 -7.21 -5.84
CA ALA A 79 -19.53 -5.93 -6.50
C ALA A 79 -18.34 -5.52 -7.38
N TYR A 80 -18.07 -6.32 -8.42
CA TYR A 80 -16.90 -6.15 -9.30
C TYR A 80 -16.93 -4.83 -10.07
N THR A 81 -18.09 -4.45 -10.62
CA THR A 81 -18.30 -3.17 -11.32
C THR A 81 -18.03 -1.99 -10.39
N SER A 82 -18.62 -1.97 -9.19
CA SER A 82 -18.42 -0.91 -8.20
C SER A 82 -16.95 -0.79 -7.77
N GLY A 83 -16.26 -1.92 -7.61
CA GLY A 83 -14.82 -1.96 -7.35
C GLY A 83 -14.00 -1.30 -8.47
N MET A 84 -14.31 -1.60 -9.73
CA MET A 84 -13.65 -0.99 -10.91
C MET A 84 -14.00 0.50 -11.08
N PHE A 85 -15.24 0.89 -10.77
CA PHE A 85 -15.65 2.28 -10.80
C PHE A 85 -14.87 3.11 -9.78
N HIS A 86 -14.78 2.63 -8.55
CA HIS A 86 -14.01 3.30 -7.51
C HIS A 86 -12.52 3.32 -7.84
N LEU A 87 -11.95 2.24 -8.38
CA LEU A 87 -10.57 2.19 -8.85
C LEU A 87 -10.28 3.28 -9.90
N THR A 88 -11.19 3.49 -10.85
CA THR A 88 -11.05 4.50 -11.90
C THR A 88 -11.10 5.91 -11.34
N THR A 89 -12.14 6.22 -10.56
CA THR A 89 -12.28 7.55 -9.93
C THR A 89 -11.12 7.84 -8.97
N HIS A 90 -10.68 6.83 -8.22
CA HIS A 90 -9.52 6.89 -7.35
C HIS A 90 -8.22 7.22 -8.07
N ALA A 91 -7.99 6.67 -9.26
CA ALA A 91 -6.83 7.03 -10.05
C ALA A 91 -6.78 8.54 -10.33
N PHE A 92 -7.92 9.17 -10.64
CA PHE A 92 -8.00 10.61 -10.89
C PHE A 92 -7.70 11.44 -9.64
N PHE A 93 -8.47 11.26 -8.56
CA PHE A 93 -8.34 12.11 -7.37
C PHE A 93 -7.06 11.82 -6.59
N LYS A 94 -6.48 10.61 -6.67
CA LYS A 94 -5.19 10.33 -6.04
C LYS A 94 -4.00 10.82 -6.82
N ALA A 95 -4.01 10.72 -8.15
CA ALA A 95 -2.99 11.36 -8.96
C ALA A 95 -2.98 12.86 -8.69
N LEU A 96 -4.16 13.48 -8.61
CA LEU A 96 -4.34 14.89 -8.25
C LEU A 96 -3.71 15.22 -6.89
N LEU A 97 -4.08 14.49 -5.84
CA LEU A 97 -3.59 14.73 -4.48
C LEU A 97 -2.08 14.49 -4.34
N PHE A 98 -1.53 13.44 -4.96
CA PHE A 98 -0.09 13.16 -4.90
C PHE A 98 0.73 14.16 -5.71
N LEU A 99 0.26 14.60 -6.88
CA LEU A 99 0.91 15.66 -7.64
C LEU A 99 0.79 17.01 -6.92
N GLY A 100 -0.36 17.32 -6.31
CA GLY A 100 -0.56 18.50 -5.49
C GLY A 100 0.35 18.52 -4.26
N ALA A 101 0.50 17.38 -3.58
CA ALA A 101 1.48 17.23 -2.49
C ALA A 101 2.92 17.37 -2.99
N GLY A 102 3.21 16.94 -4.22
CA GLY A 102 4.49 17.18 -4.88
C GLY A 102 4.76 18.67 -5.16
N SER A 103 3.74 19.41 -5.61
CA SER A 103 3.78 20.87 -5.77
C SER A 103 4.11 21.56 -4.44
N VAL A 104 3.40 21.20 -3.36
CA VAL A 104 3.66 21.72 -2.01
C VAL A 104 5.07 21.38 -1.53
N MET A 105 5.51 20.13 -1.71
CA MET A 105 6.85 19.69 -1.32
C MET A 105 7.95 20.49 -2.03
N HIS A 106 7.78 20.72 -3.34
CA HIS A 106 8.73 21.50 -4.12
C HIS A 106 8.76 22.97 -3.69
N ALA A 107 7.60 23.57 -3.44
CA ALA A 107 7.49 24.96 -2.97
C ALA A 107 8.06 25.18 -1.56
N LEU A 108 8.21 24.12 -0.76
CA LEU A 108 8.71 24.18 0.61
C LEU A 108 10.08 23.50 0.78
N HIS A 109 10.89 23.40 -0.27
CA HIS A 109 12.24 22.82 -0.22
C HIS A 109 12.28 21.41 0.42
N ASP A 110 11.45 20.51 -0.10
CA ASP A 110 11.31 19.11 0.34
C ASP A 110 10.72 18.90 1.75
N VAL A 111 10.21 19.96 2.38
CA VAL A 111 9.49 19.85 3.64
C VAL A 111 8.06 19.35 3.39
N ILE A 112 7.77 18.16 3.94
CA ILE A 112 6.46 17.48 3.84
C ILE A 112 5.73 17.37 5.18
N ASP A 113 6.31 17.88 6.27
CA ASP A 113 5.67 17.89 7.59
C ASP A 113 4.60 18.98 7.68
N ILE A 114 3.33 18.58 7.77
CA ILE A 114 2.17 19.48 7.81
C ILE A 114 2.16 20.39 9.04
N ARG A 115 2.91 20.06 10.10
CA ARG A 115 3.03 20.89 11.31
C ARG A 115 3.90 22.12 11.10
N ARG A 116 4.71 22.15 10.04
CA ARG A 116 5.53 23.30 9.65
C ARG A 116 4.88 24.17 8.56
N MET A 117 3.77 23.71 8.00
CA MET A 117 3.02 24.39 6.95
C MET A 117 1.97 25.37 7.53
N GLY A 118 1.26 26.08 6.65
CA GLY A 118 0.17 26.99 7.00
C GLY A 118 0.08 28.16 6.03
N GLY A 119 -1.12 28.67 5.77
CA GLY A 119 -1.34 29.87 4.95
C GLY A 119 -1.04 29.73 3.44
N LEU A 120 -0.69 28.53 2.95
CA LEU A 120 -0.24 28.34 1.56
C LEU A 120 -1.29 28.68 0.50
N LYS A 121 -2.57 28.81 0.86
CA LYS A 121 -3.63 29.22 -0.09
C LYS A 121 -3.32 30.55 -0.78
N ASP A 122 -2.60 31.46 -0.11
CA ASP A 122 -2.33 32.80 -0.63
C ASP A 122 -1.15 32.80 -1.62
N LYS A 123 -0.24 31.82 -1.51
CA LYS A 123 0.93 31.63 -2.37
C LYS A 123 0.68 30.65 -3.52
N MET A 124 -0.17 29.65 -3.30
CA MET A 124 -0.38 28.51 -4.21
C MET A 124 -1.88 28.25 -4.45
N LYS A 125 -2.58 29.21 -5.06
CA LYS A 125 -4.05 29.18 -5.21
C LYS A 125 -4.56 28.01 -6.06
N ILE A 126 -3.84 27.63 -7.12
CA ILE A 126 -4.27 26.56 -8.03
C ILE A 126 -4.03 25.22 -7.37
N THR A 127 -2.85 25.01 -6.78
CA THR A 127 -2.53 23.82 -5.98
C THR A 127 -3.54 23.68 -4.83
N TRP A 128 -3.87 24.76 -4.12
CA TRP A 128 -4.90 24.75 -3.08
C TRP A 128 -6.27 24.30 -3.60
N LEU A 129 -6.79 24.94 -4.66
CA LEU A 129 -8.11 24.61 -5.20
C LEU A 129 -8.18 23.16 -5.72
N THR A 130 -7.14 22.73 -6.43
CA THR A 130 -7.06 21.37 -6.98
C THR A 130 -6.91 20.33 -5.87
N PHE A 131 -6.17 20.62 -4.79
CA PHE A 131 -6.09 19.76 -3.62
C PHE A 131 -7.43 19.67 -2.87
N TRP A 132 -8.20 20.76 -2.82
CA TRP A 132 -9.58 20.74 -2.30
C TRP A 132 -10.49 19.85 -3.12
N ILE A 133 -10.47 19.98 -4.45
CA ILE A 133 -11.28 19.14 -5.34
C ILE A 133 -10.92 17.65 -5.15
N GLY A 134 -9.63 17.32 -5.15
CA GLY A 134 -9.18 15.95 -4.88
C GLY A 134 -9.56 15.47 -3.48
N GLY A 135 -9.52 16.35 -2.47
CA GLY A 135 -9.90 16.05 -1.10
C GLY A 135 -11.40 15.80 -0.93
N LEU A 136 -12.23 16.61 -1.57
CA LEU A 136 -13.69 16.43 -1.61
C LEU A 136 -14.07 15.13 -2.31
N ALA A 137 -13.43 14.82 -3.45
CA ALA A 137 -13.62 13.55 -4.14
C ALA A 137 -13.21 12.35 -3.26
N LEU A 138 -12.04 12.39 -2.64
CA LEU A 138 -11.58 11.33 -1.73
C LEU A 138 -12.51 11.17 -0.50
N ALA A 139 -13.02 12.27 0.04
CA ALA A 139 -13.94 12.27 1.18
C ALA A 139 -15.34 11.75 0.86
N GLY A 140 -15.69 11.60 -0.43
CA GLY A 140 -17.06 11.26 -0.84
C GLY A 140 -18.04 12.41 -0.63
N PHE A 141 -17.59 13.65 -0.80
CA PHE A 141 -18.48 14.81 -0.71
C PHE A 141 -19.51 14.79 -1.85
N PRO A 142 -20.79 15.16 -1.61
CA PRO A 142 -21.83 15.13 -2.62
C PRO A 142 -21.42 15.79 -3.94
N LEU A 143 -21.84 15.20 -5.06
CA LEU A 143 -21.53 15.62 -6.45
C LEU A 143 -20.11 15.34 -6.93
N MET A 144 -19.20 14.84 -6.09
CA MET A 144 -17.86 14.44 -6.53
C MET A 144 -17.82 12.99 -7.02
N SER A 145 -16.83 12.64 -7.84
CA SER A 145 -16.71 11.27 -8.38
C SER A 145 -16.65 10.19 -7.29
N GLY A 146 -15.90 10.45 -6.21
CA GLY A 146 -15.76 9.50 -5.11
C GLY A 146 -17.00 9.36 -4.23
N PHE A 147 -18.00 10.23 -4.36
CA PHE A 147 -19.28 10.05 -3.68
C PHE A 147 -20.09 8.94 -4.34
N PHE A 148 -20.30 9.02 -5.65
CA PHE A 148 -21.01 8.00 -6.42
C PHE A 148 -20.31 6.64 -6.31
N SER A 149 -18.99 6.59 -6.54
CA SER A 149 -18.28 5.31 -6.57
C SER A 149 -18.12 4.65 -5.19
N LYS A 150 -18.00 5.42 -4.12
CA LYS A 150 -17.90 4.87 -2.76
C LYS A 150 -19.26 4.48 -2.21
N ASP A 151 -20.31 5.23 -2.52
CA ASP A 151 -21.65 4.92 -2.06
C ASP A 151 -22.17 3.62 -2.67
N GLU A 152 -21.89 3.36 -3.95
CA GLU A 152 -22.21 2.09 -4.60
C GLU A 152 -21.56 0.89 -3.90
N ILE A 153 -20.28 1.02 -3.50
CA ILE A 153 -19.58 -0.01 -2.71
C ILE A 153 -20.26 -0.20 -1.35
N LEU A 154 -20.66 0.88 -0.68
CA LEU A 154 -21.31 0.81 0.62
C LEU A 154 -22.71 0.17 0.50
N ALA A 155 -23.48 0.50 -0.52
CA ALA A 155 -24.78 -0.12 -0.80
C ALA A 155 -24.64 -1.63 -0.98
N LYS A 156 -23.69 -2.09 -1.81
CA LYS A 156 -23.43 -3.52 -2.00
C LYS A 156 -22.85 -4.21 -0.76
N ALA A 157 -22.03 -3.52 0.02
CA ALA A 157 -21.58 -4.03 1.30
C ALA A 157 -22.74 -4.19 2.30
N PHE A 158 -23.76 -3.32 2.27
CA PHE A 158 -24.93 -3.40 3.13
C PHE A 158 -25.83 -4.58 2.78
N GLU A 159 -26.03 -4.85 1.48
CA GLU A 159 -26.74 -6.04 0.99
C GLU A 159 -26.07 -7.33 1.51
N ALA A 160 -24.73 -7.40 1.50
CA ALA A 160 -23.99 -8.58 1.96
C ALA A 160 -23.88 -8.67 3.49
N SER A 161 -23.59 -7.56 4.18
CA SER A 161 -23.44 -7.53 5.64
C SER A 161 -23.49 -6.10 6.20
N PRO A 162 -24.45 -5.79 7.10
CA PRO A 162 -24.50 -4.50 7.79
C PRO A 162 -23.22 -4.16 8.57
N ILE A 163 -22.43 -5.16 8.98
CA ILE A 163 -21.16 -4.96 9.68
C ILE A 163 -20.09 -4.42 8.72
N LEU A 164 -20.01 -4.94 7.50
CA LEU A 164 -19.09 -4.44 6.47
C LEU A 164 -19.46 -3.00 6.08
N TRP A 165 -20.76 -2.72 5.94
CA TRP A 165 -21.25 -1.37 5.72
C TRP A 165 -20.87 -0.41 6.85
N ALA A 166 -21.08 -0.81 8.11
CA ALA A 166 -20.73 0.02 9.28
C ALA A 166 -19.22 0.30 9.34
N ALA A 167 -18.38 -0.71 9.09
CA ALA A 167 -16.93 -0.55 8.99
C ALA A 167 -16.56 0.44 7.86
N GLY A 168 -17.24 0.33 6.71
CA GLY A 168 -17.15 1.27 5.60
C GLY A 168 -17.49 2.70 6.05
N ILE A 169 -18.69 2.96 6.55
CA ILE A 169 -19.12 4.31 6.98
C ILE A 169 -18.16 4.94 7.99
N VAL A 170 -17.71 4.18 9.00
CA VAL A 170 -16.70 4.66 9.95
C VAL A 170 -15.41 5.04 9.23
N THR A 171 -14.95 4.20 8.30
CA THR A 171 -13.77 4.49 7.47
C THR A 171 -13.97 5.74 6.60
N ALA A 172 -15.16 5.95 6.04
CA ALA A 172 -15.49 7.14 5.25
C ALA A 172 -15.40 8.41 6.11
N ALA A 173 -15.95 8.34 7.31
CA ALA A 173 -15.88 9.43 8.29
C ALA A 173 -14.43 9.78 8.64
N LEU A 174 -13.59 8.78 8.93
CA LEU A 174 -12.17 8.97 9.20
C LEU A 174 -11.43 9.54 7.98
N THR A 175 -11.78 9.08 6.77
CA THR A 175 -11.19 9.52 5.50
C THR A 175 -11.43 10.99 5.24
N ALA A 176 -12.67 11.44 5.38
CA ALA A 176 -13.00 12.86 5.31
C ALA A 176 -12.21 13.64 6.38
N PHE A 177 -12.18 13.16 7.62
CA PHE A 177 -11.50 13.85 8.71
C PHE A 177 -9.99 14.00 8.50
N TYR A 178 -9.25 12.93 8.19
CA TYR A 178 -7.78 13.03 8.03
C TYR A 178 -7.39 13.80 6.77
N THR A 179 -8.19 13.71 5.71
CA THR A 179 -7.93 14.43 4.45
C THR A 179 -8.05 15.92 4.68
N PHE A 180 -9.14 16.34 5.31
CA PHE A 180 -9.37 17.75 5.59
C PHE A 180 -8.50 18.28 6.71
N ARG A 181 -8.09 17.46 7.69
CA ARG A 181 -6.99 17.80 8.60
C ARG A 181 -5.74 18.23 7.81
N ALA A 182 -5.30 17.41 6.87
CA ALA A 182 -4.10 17.71 6.09
C ALA A 182 -4.26 19.00 5.27
N ILE A 183 -5.43 19.19 4.64
CA ILE A 183 -5.75 20.40 3.85
C ILE A 183 -5.75 21.66 4.72
N PHE A 184 -6.42 21.63 5.87
CA PHE A 184 -6.50 22.77 6.77
C PHE A 184 -5.13 23.12 7.37
N LEU A 185 -4.36 22.12 7.79
CA LEU A 185 -3.02 22.35 8.34
C LEU A 185 -2.03 22.89 7.30
N ALA A 186 -2.09 22.38 6.07
CA ALA A 186 -1.18 22.80 5.00
C ALA A 186 -1.50 24.20 4.46
N PHE A 187 -2.77 24.48 4.16
CA PHE A 187 -3.14 25.67 3.39
C PHE A 187 -3.81 26.79 4.17
N HIS A 188 -4.37 26.53 5.35
CA HIS A 188 -5.11 27.52 6.14
C HIS A 188 -4.34 27.93 7.40
N GLY A 189 -4.87 28.93 8.10
CA GLY A 189 -4.25 29.50 9.29
C GLY A 189 -3.03 30.36 8.96
N GLN A 190 -2.28 30.69 10.01
CA GLN A 190 -1.04 31.47 9.88
C GLN A 190 0.14 30.57 9.48
N PRO A 191 1.11 31.09 8.70
CA PRO A 191 2.36 30.40 8.43
C PRO A 191 3.08 30.01 9.73
N ARG A 192 3.35 28.72 9.92
CA ARG A 192 4.07 28.21 11.09
C ARG A 192 5.58 28.34 10.96
N ASP A 193 6.07 28.26 9.72
CA ASP A 193 7.46 28.50 9.36
C ASP A 193 7.51 29.63 8.31
N HIS A 194 7.94 30.83 8.74
CA HIS A 194 7.89 32.03 7.90
C HIS A 194 8.88 31.97 6.75
N HIS A 195 10.07 31.38 6.95
CA HIS A 195 11.08 31.25 5.92
C HIS A 195 10.58 30.37 4.77
N LEU A 196 9.94 29.23 5.10
CA LEU A 196 9.33 28.37 4.09
C LEU A 196 8.18 29.07 3.34
N TYR A 197 7.35 29.83 4.05
CA TYR A 197 6.22 30.53 3.45
C TYR A 197 6.62 31.66 2.49
N GLU A 198 7.67 32.42 2.82
CA GLU A 198 8.12 33.52 1.98
C GLU A 198 8.57 33.04 0.60
N HIS A 199 9.26 31.89 0.57
CA HIS A 199 9.83 31.28 -0.65
C HIS A 199 8.82 30.37 -1.38
N ALA A 200 7.66 30.10 -0.77
CA ALA A 200 6.62 29.30 -1.40
C ALA A 200 6.04 30.00 -2.64
N HIS A 201 5.94 29.27 -3.73
CA HIS A 201 5.38 29.71 -5.01
C HIS A 201 4.63 28.58 -5.69
N GLU A 202 3.76 28.89 -6.64
CA GLU A 202 3.12 27.87 -7.47
C GLU A 202 4.11 27.04 -8.28
N SER A 203 3.67 25.85 -8.66
CA SER A 203 4.38 25.05 -9.64
C SER A 203 4.33 25.66 -11.05
N HIS A 204 5.34 25.32 -11.85
CA HIS A 204 5.40 25.70 -13.26
C HIS A 204 4.23 25.10 -14.07
N ALA A 205 3.93 25.74 -15.21
CA ALA A 205 2.72 25.49 -16.00
C ALA A 205 2.44 24.00 -16.31
N PRO A 206 3.41 23.15 -16.70
CA PRO A 206 3.17 21.72 -16.91
C PRO A 206 2.52 20.98 -15.73
N ILE A 207 3.00 21.19 -14.50
CA ILE A 207 2.44 20.55 -13.30
C ILE A 207 1.04 21.11 -13.04
N THR A 208 0.89 22.43 -13.09
CA THR A 208 -0.37 23.12 -12.85
C THR A 208 -1.46 22.71 -13.84
N PHE A 209 -1.11 22.55 -15.12
CA PHE A 209 -2.02 22.02 -16.15
C PHE A 209 -2.47 20.58 -15.82
N ALA A 210 -1.53 19.71 -15.43
CA ALA A 210 -1.87 18.35 -15.05
C ALA A 210 -2.81 18.31 -13.82
N LEU A 211 -2.61 19.19 -12.83
CA LEU A 211 -3.51 19.31 -11.68
C LEU A 211 -4.92 19.74 -12.10
N ILE A 212 -5.05 20.72 -13.01
CA ILE A 212 -6.36 21.19 -13.49
C ILE A 212 -7.10 20.08 -14.24
N VAL A 213 -6.42 19.35 -15.14
CA VAL A 213 -7.03 18.24 -15.89
C VAL A 213 -7.51 17.15 -14.92
N LEU A 214 -6.68 16.75 -13.96
CA LEU A 214 -7.04 15.73 -12.98
C LEU A 214 -8.15 16.20 -12.02
N ALA A 215 -8.23 17.50 -11.71
CA ALA A 215 -9.35 18.08 -10.97
C ALA A 215 -10.66 17.98 -11.75
N GLY A 216 -10.64 18.30 -13.05
CA GLY A 216 -11.78 18.08 -13.94
C GLY A 216 -12.24 16.63 -13.95
N LEU A 217 -11.31 15.68 -14.10
CA LEU A 217 -11.61 14.24 -14.05
C LEU A 217 -12.12 13.78 -12.67
N SER A 218 -11.66 14.40 -11.57
CA SER A 218 -12.14 14.09 -10.22
C SER A 218 -13.58 14.58 -9.96
N ILE A 219 -14.04 15.59 -10.69
CA ILE A 219 -15.43 16.07 -10.64
C ILE A 219 -16.28 15.21 -11.58
N LEU A 220 -15.90 15.14 -12.85
CA LEU A 220 -16.71 14.53 -13.91
C LEU A 220 -16.67 13.00 -13.92
N GLY A 221 -15.65 12.39 -13.30
CA GLY A 221 -15.50 10.92 -13.28
C GLY A 221 -16.68 10.19 -12.64
N GLY A 222 -17.48 10.87 -11.81
CA GLY A 222 -18.69 10.30 -11.22
C GLY A 222 -19.80 10.01 -12.24
N LEU A 223 -19.79 10.71 -13.38
CA LEU A 223 -20.79 10.55 -14.45
C LEU A 223 -20.70 9.17 -15.13
N LEU A 224 -19.59 8.44 -14.94
CA LEU A 224 -19.39 7.10 -15.50
C LEU A 224 -20.28 6.04 -14.84
N GLY A 225 -20.61 6.21 -13.56
CA GLY A 225 -21.35 5.24 -12.75
C GLY A 225 -22.41 5.92 -11.89
N LEU A 226 -23.34 6.60 -12.55
CA LEU A 226 -24.44 7.25 -11.83
C LEU A 226 -25.42 6.19 -11.31
N PRO A 227 -26.00 6.37 -10.11
CA PRO A 227 -26.94 5.41 -9.55
C PRO A 227 -28.17 5.23 -10.43
N THR A 228 -28.56 3.98 -10.66
CA THR A 228 -29.70 3.61 -11.52
C THR A 228 -31.03 4.23 -11.03
N PHE A 229 -31.20 4.42 -9.72
CA PHE A 229 -32.38 5.07 -9.15
C PHE A 229 -32.54 6.54 -9.56
N MET A 230 -31.50 7.19 -10.07
CA MET A 230 -31.58 8.56 -10.62
C MET A 230 -32.16 8.60 -12.05
N GLY A 231 -32.43 7.44 -12.65
CA GLY A 231 -32.97 7.33 -14.01
C GLY A 231 -31.97 7.72 -15.11
N LEU A 232 -30.67 7.79 -14.77
CA LEU A 232 -29.59 8.11 -15.68
C LEU A 232 -28.81 6.84 -16.06
N PRO A 233 -28.23 6.76 -17.28
CA PRO A 233 -27.50 5.59 -17.71
C PRO A 233 -26.21 5.38 -16.88
N ASN A 234 -26.05 4.18 -16.34
CA ASN A 234 -24.79 3.70 -15.76
C ASN A 234 -23.90 3.14 -16.88
N TRP A 235 -23.07 4.00 -17.47
CA TRP A 235 -22.23 3.67 -18.61
C TRP A 235 -21.22 2.56 -18.32
N LEU A 236 -20.65 2.55 -17.11
CA LEU A 236 -19.63 1.59 -16.74
C LEU A 236 -20.22 0.19 -16.54
N GLU A 237 -21.38 0.09 -15.90
CA GLU A 237 -22.09 -1.16 -15.71
C GLU A 237 -22.47 -1.80 -17.04
N GLY A 238 -23.10 -1.06 -17.95
CA GLY A 238 -23.43 -1.57 -19.29
C GLY A 238 -22.21 -1.91 -20.14
N TRP A 239 -21.07 -1.24 -19.94
CA TRP A 239 -19.83 -1.58 -20.66
C TRP A 239 -19.16 -2.86 -20.12
N LEU A 240 -19.32 -3.15 -18.82
CA LEU A 240 -18.71 -4.31 -18.16
C LEU A 240 -19.62 -5.53 -18.09
N GLU A 241 -20.93 -5.38 -18.31
CA GLU A 241 -21.94 -6.46 -18.34
C GLU A 241 -21.45 -7.74 -19.07
N PRO A 242 -20.83 -7.68 -20.27
CA PRO A 242 -20.42 -8.89 -20.99
C PRO A 242 -19.35 -9.72 -20.25
N ILE A 243 -18.59 -9.09 -19.35
CA ILE A 243 -17.50 -9.72 -18.58
C ILE A 243 -18.05 -10.43 -17.34
N PHE A 244 -19.19 -9.96 -16.80
CA PHE A 244 -19.78 -10.45 -15.56
C PHE A 244 -21.01 -11.33 -15.78
N ALA A 245 -21.54 -11.40 -17.00
CA ALA A 245 -22.68 -12.26 -17.34
C ALA A 245 -22.50 -13.71 -16.87
N ALA A 246 -21.29 -14.28 -16.90
CA ALA A 246 -21.04 -15.63 -16.41
C ALA A 246 -21.07 -15.76 -14.87
N ALA A 247 -20.74 -14.68 -14.14
CA ALA A 247 -20.77 -14.63 -12.68
C ALA A 247 -22.18 -14.34 -12.15
N GLU A 248 -22.97 -13.53 -12.85
CA GLU A 248 -24.37 -13.23 -12.50
C GLU A 248 -25.29 -14.45 -12.62
N HIS A 249 -25.05 -15.36 -13.58
CA HIS A 249 -25.81 -16.61 -13.67
C HIS A 249 -25.52 -17.61 -12.53
N ALA A 250 -24.45 -17.40 -11.75
CA ALA A 250 -24.03 -18.29 -10.66
C ALA A 250 -24.43 -17.78 -9.27
N GLY A 251 -24.81 -16.51 -9.12
CA GLY A 251 -25.30 -15.92 -7.87
C GLY A 251 -26.82 -15.78 -7.89
N GLU A 252 -27.50 -16.27 -6.84
CA GLU A 252 -28.94 -16.11 -6.69
C GLU A 252 -29.36 -14.64 -6.64
N ALA A 253 -30.33 -14.29 -7.49
CA ALA A 253 -31.22 -13.12 -7.55
C ALA A 253 -30.68 -11.76 -7.04
N GLU A 254 -30.68 -10.76 -7.93
CA GLU A 254 -30.55 -9.34 -7.56
C GLU A 254 -31.59 -8.96 -6.50
N HIS A 255 -31.16 -8.93 -5.24
CA HIS A 255 -31.92 -8.31 -4.17
C HIS A 255 -31.83 -6.80 -4.36
N HIS A 256 -32.69 -6.23 -5.21
CA HIS A 256 -32.82 -4.79 -5.32
C HIS A 256 -33.23 -4.23 -3.95
N LEU A 257 -32.38 -3.35 -3.41
CA LEU A 257 -32.72 -2.58 -2.23
C LEU A 257 -33.99 -1.78 -2.50
N SER A 258 -34.82 -1.58 -1.47
CA SER A 258 -35.96 -0.68 -1.62
C SER A 258 -35.43 0.73 -1.93
N LEU A 259 -36.13 1.47 -2.81
CA LEU A 259 -35.76 2.86 -3.14
C LEU A 259 -35.56 3.73 -1.88
N ALA A 260 -36.35 3.49 -0.83
CA ALA A 260 -36.22 4.18 0.45
C ALA A 260 -34.89 3.84 1.17
N THR A 261 -34.46 2.58 1.11
CA THR A 261 -33.18 2.14 1.67
C THR A 261 -32.02 2.76 0.91
N GLU A 262 -32.03 2.75 -0.42
CA GLU A 262 -30.97 3.35 -1.25
C GLU A 262 -30.80 4.84 -0.95
N TRP A 263 -31.89 5.61 -0.92
CA TRP A 263 -31.85 7.02 -0.54
C TRP A 263 -31.34 7.25 0.88
N THR A 264 -31.65 6.35 1.81
CA THR A 264 -31.17 6.43 3.19
C THR A 264 -29.66 6.21 3.27
N LEU A 265 -29.12 5.19 2.59
CA LEU A 265 -27.69 4.92 2.54
C LEU A 265 -26.93 6.08 1.89
N PHE A 266 -27.41 6.53 0.73
CA PHE A 266 -26.86 7.65 -0.03
C PHE A 266 -26.82 8.95 0.78
N SER A 267 -27.92 9.26 1.47
CA SER A 267 -28.01 10.44 2.34
C SER A 267 -27.12 10.32 3.57
N THR A 268 -26.97 9.11 4.12
CA THR A 268 -26.09 8.86 5.26
C THR A 268 -24.63 9.13 4.88
N SER A 269 -24.17 8.61 3.74
CA SER A 269 -22.82 8.88 3.22
C SER A 269 -22.56 10.38 3.02
N ALA A 270 -23.54 11.10 2.46
CA ALA A 270 -23.47 12.54 2.28
C ALA A 270 -23.32 13.28 3.62
N VAL A 271 -24.19 12.99 4.60
CA VAL A 271 -24.16 13.62 5.93
C VAL A 271 -22.85 13.32 6.64
N VAL A 272 -22.39 12.06 6.61
CA VAL A 272 -21.14 11.65 7.25
C VAL A 272 -19.94 12.42 6.68
N SER A 273 -19.86 12.56 5.35
CA SER A 273 -18.77 13.32 4.72
C SER A 273 -18.78 14.79 5.18
N VAL A 274 -19.93 15.45 5.17
CA VAL A 274 -20.09 16.86 5.56
C VAL A 274 -19.76 17.07 7.04
N VAL A 275 -20.29 16.22 7.91
CA VAL A 275 -20.05 16.29 9.37
C VAL A 275 -18.57 16.07 9.68
N SER A 276 -17.91 15.10 9.05
CA SER A 276 -16.48 14.87 9.26
C SER A 276 -15.60 16.02 8.78
N ILE A 277 -15.94 16.65 7.65
CA ILE A 277 -15.24 17.85 7.15
C ILE A 277 -15.43 19.02 8.13
N ALA A 278 -16.67 19.25 8.58
CA ALA A 278 -16.99 20.27 9.56
C ALA A 278 -16.27 20.04 10.90
N LEU A 279 -16.19 18.78 11.35
CA LEU A 279 -15.46 18.42 12.56
C LEU A 279 -13.96 18.66 12.42
N ALA A 280 -13.36 18.31 11.27
CA ALA A 280 -11.96 18.61 10.98
C ALA A 280 -11.70 20.12 10.98
N TYR A 281 -12.61 20.92 10.41
CA TYR A 281 -12.53 22.38 10.44
C TYR A 281 -12.63 22.91 11.88
N PHE A 282 -13.59 22.42 12.66
CA PHE A 282 -13.73 22.80 14.07
C PHE A 282 -12.47 22.46 14.88
N PHE A 283 -11.87 21.29 14.69
CA PHE A 283 -10.73 20.82 15.46
C PHE A 283 -9.42 21.52 15.09
N TYR A 284 -9.18 21.79 13.81
CA TYR A 284 -7.87 22.26 13.33
C TYR A 284 -7.84 23.73 12.93
N VAL A 285 -9.01 24.38 12.74
CA VAL A 285 -9.10 25.81 12.43
C VAL A 285 -9.69 26.60 13.60
N LEU A 286 -10.86 26.20 14.11
CA LEU A 286 -11.56 26.98 15.15
C LEU A 286 -11.04 26.72 16.57
N ARG A 287 -10.74 25.46 16.91
CA ARG A 287 -10.29 25.06 18.27
C ARG A 287 -9.06 24.13 18.24
N PRO A 288 -7.87 24.62 17.82
CA PRO A 288 -6.64 23.81 17.74
C PRO A 288 -6.15 23.19 19.05
N SER A 289 -6.68 23.63 20.20
CA SER A 289 -6.39 23.05 21.52
C SER A 289 -6.97 21.65 21.70
N ILE A 290 -8.05 21.29 20.99
CA ILE A 290 -8.74 20.00 21.15
C ILE A 290 -7.83 18.83 20.73
N PRO A 291 -7.25 18.79 19.51
CA PRO A 291 -6.34 17.71 19.12
C PRO A 291 -5.12 17.59 20.04
N GLN A 292 -4.58 18.71 20.51
CA GLN A 292 -3.41 18.72 21.40
C GLN A 292 -3.73 18.06 22.75
N ASN A 293 -4.88 18.39 23.33
CA ASN A 293 -5.33 17.80 24.59
C ASN A 293 -5.69 16.32 24.43
N LEU A 294 -6.35 15.96 23.32
CA LEU A 294 -6.71 14.57 23.04
C LEU A 294 -5.47 13.69 22.86
N ALA A 295 -4.44 14.17 22.15
CA ALA A 295 -3.19 13.44 21.99
C ALA A 295 -2.46 13.23 23.33
N ARG A 296 -2.56 14.19 24.27
CA ARG A 296 -1.99 14.08 25.61
C ARG A 296 -2.78 13.09 26.49
N SER A 297 -4.12 13.15 26.47
CA SER A 297 -4.96 12.28 27.29
C SER A 297 -5.00 10.83 26.80
N THR A 298 -4.83 10.60 25.49
CA THR A 298 -4.86 9.26 24.85
C THR A 298 -3.48 8.79 24.39
N ARG A 299 -2.41 9.21 25.08
CA ARG A 299 -1.01 8.97 24.68
C ARG A 299 -0.69 7.52 24.25
N PRO A 300 -1.17 6.45 24.94
CA PRO A 300 -0.91 5.08 24.49
C PRO A 300 -1.51 4.78 23.11
N LEU A 301 -2.78 5.14 22.90
CA LEU A 301 -3.48 4.95 21.63
C LEU A 301 -2.84 5.81 20.53
N PHE A 302 -2.54 7.08 20.82
CA PHE A 302 -1.86 7.96 19.88
C PHE A 302 -0.50 7.38 19.45
N SER A 303 0.27 6.84 20.41
CA SER A 303 1.58 6.23 20.14
C SER A 303 1.44 4.95 19.31
N LEU A 304 0.43 4.12 19.57
CA LEU A 304 0.13 2.93 18.78
C LEU A 304 -0.15 3.29 17.31
N LEU A 305 -1.04 4.26 17.08
CA LEU A 305 -1.41 4.70 15.73
C LEU A 305 -0.23 5.39 15.01
N ALA A 306 0.55 6.21 15.75
CA ALA A 306 1.69 6.93 15.19
C ALA A 306 2.80 5.96 14.75
N ASN A 307 2.99 4.87 15.48
CA ASN A 307 3.91 3.78 15.14
C ASN A 307 3.25 2.69 14.27
N LYS A 308 2.13 2.97 13.60
CA LYS A 308 1.51 2.07 12.61
C LYS A 308 1.19 0.68 13.17
N TYR A 309 0.72 0.64 14.42
CA TYR A 309 0.48 -0.59 15.19
C TYR A 309 1.72 -1.50 15.37
N TYR A 310 2.92 -0.94 15.19
CA TYR A 310 4.20 -1.65 15.25
C TYR A 310 4.33 -2.83 14.27
N VAL A 311 3.58 -2.78 13.15
CA VAL A 311 3.60 -3.84 12.13
C VAL A 311 4.98 -3.96 11.48
N ASP A 312 5.65 -2.83 11.24
CA ASP A 312 6.98 -2.81 10.61
C ASP A 312 8.02 -3.45 11.53
N GLU A 313 7.98 -3.14 12.82
CA GLU A 313 8.85 -3.70 13.84
C GLU A 313 8.60 -5.19 14.04
N LEU A 314 7.34 -5.62 14.06
CA LEU A 314 6.95 -7.02 14.14
C LEU A 314 7.46 -7.80 12.92
N TYR A 315 7.25 -7.27 11.71
CA TYR A 315 7.71 -7.91 10.47
C TYR A 315 9.25 -8.03 10.45
N ASN A 316 9.95 -6.97 10.86
CA ASN A 316 11.40 -7.00 10.95
C ASN A 316 11.89 -8.04 11.98
N ALA A 317 11.24 -8.15 13.13
CA ALA A 317 11.63 -9.06 14.19
C ALA A 317 11.32 -10.53 13.88
N VAL A 318 10.17 -10.81 13.27
CA VAL A 318 9.66 -12.18 13.06
C VAL A 318 10.06 -12.75 11.70
N ILE A 319 10.18 -11.93 10.66
CA ILE A 319 10.46 -12.38 9.30
C ILE A 319 11.88 -12.01 8.87
N VAL A 320 12.22 -10.72 8.89
CA VAL A 320 13.48 -10.23 8.31
C VAL A 320 14.70 -10.72 9.09
N LYS A 321 14.76 -10.49 10.41
CA LYS A 321 15.91 -10.90 11.22
C LYS A 321 16.15 -12.41 11.21
N PRO A 322 15.12 -13.28 11.40
CA PRO A 322 15.33 -14.72 11.34
C PRO A 322 15.78 -15.19 9.95
N ALA A 323 15.23 -14.62 8.88
CA ALA A 323 15.66 -14.94 7.52
C ALA A 323 17.13 -14.54 7.27
N LEU A 324 17.55 -13.36 7.76
CA LEU A 324 18.94 -12.92 7.65
C LEU A 324 19.89 -13.79 8.47
N LEU A 325 19.52 -14.16 9.70
CA LEU A 325 20.32 -15.06 10.53
C LEU A 325 20.45 -16.45 9.90
N LEU A 326 19.39 -16.96 9.29
CA LEU A 326 19.42 -18.22 8.55
C LEU A 326 20.33 -18.10 7.31
N ALA A 327 20.22 -17.01 6.56
CA ALA A 327 21.07 -16.75 5.39
C ALA A 327 22.55 -16.64 5.79
N GLU A 328 22.86 -15.93 6.87
CA GLU A 328 24.22 -15.79 7.41
C GLU A 328 24.75 -17.13 7.93
N GLY A 329 23.91 -17.91 8.63
CA GLY A 329 24.25 -19.24 9.10
C GLY A 329 24.60 -20.20 7.96
N LEU A 330 23.84 -20.16 6.86
CA LEU A 330 24.15 -20.95 5.65
C LEU A 330 25.41 -20.45 4.94
N ALA A 331 25.57 -19.13 4.78
CA ALA A 331 26.72 -18.56 4.09
C ALA A 331 28.05 -18.74 4.85
N VAL A 332 28.05 -18.59 6.17
CA VAL A 332 29.27 -18.77 6.97
C VAL A 332 29.46 -20.24 7.33
N GLY A 333 28.43 -20.90 7.81
CA GLY A 333 28.49 -22.28 8.30
C GLY A 333 28.67 -23.29 7.18
N CYS A 334 27.81 -23.24 6.16
CA CYS A 334 27.86 -24.22 5.07
C CYS A 334 28.89 -23.84 4.02
N ASP A 335 28.86 -22.62 3.50
CA ASP A 335 29.72 -22.24 2.37
C ASP A 335 31.17 -22.05 2.81
N LYS A 336 31.46 -21.03 3.63
CA LYS A 336 32.84 -20.68 4.00
C LYS A 336 33.53 -21.73 4.87
N LEU A 337 32.84 -22.27 5.87
CA LEU A 337 33.48 -23.19 6.82
C LEU A 337 33.51 -24.62 6.28
N LEU A 338 32.36 -25.15 5.84
CA LEU A 338 32.27 -26.56 5.44
C LEU A 338 32.72 -26.79 4.00
N ILE A 339 32.24 -26.01 3.03
CA ILE A 339 32.64 -26.19 1.63
C ILE A 339 34.07 -25.69 1.42
N ASP A 340 34.33 -24.41 1.62
CA ASP A 340 35.66 -23.85 1.35
C ASP A 340 36.70 -24.37 2.35
N GLY A 341 36.42 -24.25 3.64
CA GLY A 341 37.39 -24.60 4.68
C GLY A 341 37.70 -26.09 4.79
N VAL A 342 36.66 -26.94 4.85
CA VAL A 342 36.84 -28.39 5.06
C VAL A 342 37.00 -29.14 3.75
N LEU A 343 36.07 -28.96 2.79
CA LEU A 343 36.11 -29.74 1.56
C LEU A 343 37.22 -29.26 0.63
N VAL A 344 37.29 -27.97 0.30
CA VAL A 344 38.26 -27.47 -0.69
C VAL A 344 39.66 -27.35 -0.10
N ASP A 345 39.83 -26.48 0.90
CA ASP A 345 41.13 -26.20 1.51
C ASP A 345 41.67 -27.39 2.30
N GLY A 346 40.78 -28.14 2.97
CA GLY A 346 41.16 -29.34 3.71
C GLY A 346 41.70 -30.43 2.79
N LEU A 347 41.07 -30.68 1.65
CA LEU A 347 41.60 -31.61 0.64
C LEU A 347 42.93 -31.12 0.06
N ALA A 348 43.05 -29.82 -0.27
CA ALA A 348 44.28 -29.25 -0.79
C ALA A 348 45.45 -29.40 0.21
N LYS A 349 45.22 -29.08 1.50
CA LYS A 349 46.20 -29.27 2.58
C LYS A 349 46.55 -30.74 2.77
N GLY A 350 45.57 -31.65 2.68
CA GLY A 350 45.79 -33.08 2.77
C GLY A 350 46.70 -33.60 1.65
N ILE A 351 46.45 -33.22 0.41
CA ILE A 351 47.31 -33.57 -0.74
C ILE A 351 48.70 -32.97 -0.56
N GLY A 352 48.80 -31.70 -0.17
CA GLY A 352 50.08 -31.04 0.09
C GLY A 352 50.91 -31.73 1.19
N TRP A 353 50.25 -32.18 2.26
CA TRP A 353 50.89 -32.94 3.33
C TRP A 353 51.40 -34.30 2.85
N VAL A 354 50.60 -35.05 2.08
CA VAL A 354 51.05 -36.32 1.46
C VAL A 354 52.24 -36.08 0.52
N GLY A 355 52.20 -35.02 -0.28
CA GLY A 355 53.31 -34.62 -1.15
C GLY A 355 54.59 -34.30 -0.38
N SER A 356 54.46 -33.56 0.74
CA SER A 356 55.59 -33.26 1.62
C SER A 356 56.15 -34.52 2.28
N MET A 357 55.31 -35.46 2.71
CA MET A 357 55.81 -36.75 3.21
C MET A 357 56.54 -37.53 2.11
N ALA A 358 55.97 -37.58 0.91
CA ALA A 358 56.57 -38.26 -0.23
C ALA A 358 57.92 -37.64 -0.63
N SER A 359 58.11 -36.33 -0.49
CA SER A 359 59.39 -35.68 -0.80
C SER A 359 60.53 -36.15 0.11
N HIS A 360 60.23 -36.57 1.35
CA HIS A 360 61.24 -37.14 2.25
C HIS A 360 61.77 -38.51 1.79
N LEU A 361 61.08 -39.20 0.85
CA LEU A 361 61.58 -40.43 0.24
C LEU A 361 62.80 -40.16 -0.68
N GLN A 362 62.97 -38.92 -1.15
CA GLN A 362 64.13 -38.49 -1.95
C GLN A 362 65.18 -37.86 -1.03
N SER A 363 65.98 -38.69 -0.36
CA SER A 363 66.95 -38.25 0.66
C SER A 363 68.25 -37.67 0.09
N GLY A 364 68.50 -37.80 -1.22
CA GLY A 364 69.75 -37.39 -1.87
C GLY A 364 70.93 -38.35 -1.66
N TYR A 365 70.79 -39.36 -0.82
CA TYR A 365 71.83 -40.37 -0.58
C TYR A 365 71.67 -41.57 -1.52
N LEU A 366 72.64 -41.78 -2.42
CA LEU A 366 72.67 -42.90 -3.39
C LEU A 366 72.42 -44.28 -2.77
N ARG A 367 72.87 -44.50 -1.52
CA ARG A 367 72.67 -45.76 -0.80
C ARG A 367 71.20 -46.08 -0.53
N HIS A 368 70.37 -45.06 -0.23
CA HIS A 368 68.93 -45.27 0.01
C HIS A 368 68.22 -45.66 -1.28
N TYR A 369 68.60 -45.09 -2.42
CA TYR A 369 68.04 -45.44 -3.72
C TYR A 369 68.40 -46.87 -4.16
N ALA A 370 69.65 -47.28 -3.96
CA ALA A 370 70.07 -48.65 -4.26
C ALA A 370 69.29 -49.69 -3.43
N LEU A 371 69.12 -49.44 -2.13
CA LEU A 371 68.31 -50.29 -1.25
C LEU A 371 66.85 -50.35 -1.70
N ALA A 372 66.25 -49.21 -2.04
CA ALA A 372 64.86 -49.14 -2.52
C ALA A 372 64.66 -49.94 -3.82
N THR A 373 65.58 -49.84 -4.78
CA THR A 373 65.53 -50.62 -6.03
C THR A 373 65.65 -52.12 -5.75
N PHE A 374 66.57 -52.54 -4.87
CA PHE A 374 66.72 -53.94 -4.50
C PHE A 374 65.45 -54.51 -3.84
N ILE A 375 64.86 -53.77 -2.90
CA ILE A 375 63.56 -54.13 -2.28
C ILE A 375 62.47 -54.19 -3.35
N GLY A 376 62.39 -53.22 -4.25
CA GLY A 376 61.40 -53.19 -5.33
C GLY A 376 61.49 -54.42 -6.25
N VAL A 377 62.70 -54.82 -6.65
CA VAL A 377 62.93 -56.04 -7.44
C VAL A 377 62.51 -57.28 -6.66
N LEU A 378 62.90 -57.40 -5.39
CA LEU A 378 62.47 -58.50 -4.52
C LEU A 378 60.95 -58.60 -4.43
N VAL A 379 60.26 -57.47 -4.19
CA VAL A 379 58.79 -57.44 -4.09
C VAL A 379 58.14 -57.86 -5.41
N LEU A 380 58.61 -57.36 -6.55
CA LEU A 380 58.07 -57.73 -7.87
C LEU A 380 58.30 -59.22 -8.15
N VAL A 381 59.52 -59.72 -7.94
CA VAL A 381 59.84 -61.14 -8.16
C VAL A 381 59.01 -62.02 -7.22
N SER A 382 58.92 -61.69 -5.93
CA SER A 382 58.08 -62.40 -4.97
C SER A 382 56.60 -62.36 -5.36
N TYR A 383 56.07 -61.22 -5.81
CA TYR A 383 54.70 -61.13 -6.29
C TYR A 383 54.44 -62.04 -7.50
N PHE A 384 55.35 -62.05 -8.48
CA PHE A 384 55.23 -62.92 -9.66
C PHE A 384 55.52 -64.39 -9.38
N PHE A 385 56.22 -64.72 -8.29
CA PHE A 385 56.42 -66.10 -7.84
C PHE A 385 55.26 -66.63 -6.98
N LEU A 386 54.61 -65.75 -6.23
CA LEU A 386 53.48 -66.06 -5.34
C LEU A 386 52.11 -65.98 -6.04
N ARG A 387 52.08 -65.51 -7.29
CA ARG A 387 50.92 -65.44 -8.16
C ARG A 387 51.07 -66.46 -9.27
#